data_AF-A0A9D7EMT8-F1
#
_entry.id   AF-A0A9D7EMT8-F1
#
_cell.length_a   1.000
_cell.length_b   1.000
_cell.length_c   1.000
_cell.angle_alpha   90.00
_cell.angle_beta   90.00
_cell.angle_gamma   90.00
#
_symmetry.space_group_name_H-M   'P 1'
#
loop_
_entity.id
_entity.type
_entity.pdbx_description
1 polymer ?
#
loop_
_entity_poly.entity_id
_entity_poly.type
_entity_poly.pdbx_seq_one_letter_code
_entity_poly.pdbx_strand_id
1 'polypeptide(L)' 'MVMVMANVYVMCGRYEEAIERLDYLLSIESGLTTNDFKLNEEFKPLWDLPAYQEMIRKHATSNLP' A
#
# COMPACT_ATOMS: atom_id res chain seq x y z
N MET A 1 4.45 12.35 5.43
CA MET A 1 3.47 12.34 6.54
C MET A 1 2.39 11.26 6.37
N VAL A 2 1.88 11.00 5.16
CA VAL A 2 0.79 10.00 4.98
C VAL A 2 1.25 8.53 5.01
N MET A 3 2.42 8.19 4.46
CA MET A 3 2.98 6.83 4.57
C MET A 3 3.24 6.40 6.02
N VAL A 4 3.55 7.36 6.90
CA VAL A 4 3.76 7.11 8.33
C VAL A 4 2.51 6.52 8.98
N MET A 5 1.30 6.94 8.55
CA MET A 5 0.07 6.39 9.12
C MET A 5 -0.18 4.95 8.67
N ALA A 6 0.08 4.63 7.41
CA ALA A 6 -0.02 3.27 6.91
C ALA A 6 0.98 2.34 7.62
N ASN A 7 2.20 2.81 7.83
CA ASN A 7 3.22 2.09 8.60
C ASN A 7 2.77 1.83 10.05
N VAL A 8 2.25 2.84 10.76
CA VAL A 8 1.74 2.68 12.13
C VAL A 8 0.62 1.65 12.19
N TYR A 9 -0.28 1.64 11.21
CA TYR A 9 -1.32 0.62 11.14
C TYR A 9 -0.76 -0.79 10.97
N VAL A 10 0.27 -0.98 10.13
CA VAL A 10 0.94 -2.28 10.02
C VAL A 10 1.60 -2.68 11.34
N MET A 11 2.30 -1.77 12.01
CA MET A 11 2.93 -2.05 13.32
C MET A 11 1.91 -2.47 14.39
N CYS A 12 0.68 -1.97 14.33
CA CYS A 12 -0.39 -2.33 15.26
C CYS A 12 -1.20 -3.58 14.84
N GLY A 13 -0.84 -4.26 13.74
CA GLY A 13 -1.62 -5.39 13.21
C GLY A 13 -2.94 -4.98 12.54
N ARG A 14 -3.15 -3.69 12.30
CA ARG A 14 -4.34 -3.09 11.70
C ARG A 14 -4.22 -3.09 10.18
N TYR A 15 -4.21 -4.30 9.61
CA TYR A 15 -3.84 -4.50 8.21
C TYR A 15 -4.89 -3.99 7.22
N GLU A 16 -6.17 -4.09 7.55
CA GLU A 16 -7.24 -3.56 6.70
C GLU A 16 -7.11 -2.04 6.56
N GLU A 17 -6.95 -1.31 7.66
CA GLU A 17 -6.78 0.14 7.62
C GLU A 17 -5.46 0.57 6.95
N ALA A 18 -4.40 -0.23 7.09
CA ALA A 18 -3.17 0.00 6.36
C ALA A 18 -3.40 -0.11 4.84
N ILE A 19 -4.07 -1.17 4.39
CA ILE A 19 -4.36 -1.41 2.96
C ILE A 19 -5.27 -0.33 2.40
N GLU A 20 -6.33 0.08 3.11
CA GLU A 20 -7.20 1.19 2.69
C GLU A 20 -6.41 2.50 2.50
N ARG A 21 -5.45 2.77 3.40
CA ARG A 21 -4.63 3.98 3.31
C ARG A 21 -3.70 3.94 2.11
N LEU A 22 -3.11 2.77 1.81
CA LEU A 22 -2.25 2.56 0.65
C LEU A 22 -3.06 2.63 -0.66
N ASP A 23 -4.26 2.05 -0.72
CA ASP A 23 -5.15 2.13 -1.88
C ASP A 23 -5.52 3.58 -2.20
N TYR A 24 -5.87 4.35 -1.16
CA TYR A 24 -6.14 5.78 -1.32
C TYR A 24 -4.92 6.54 -1.86
N LEU A 25 -3.73 6.26 -1.32
CA LEU A 25 -2.49 6.92 -1.78
C LEU A 25 -2.21 6.64 -3.25
N LEU A 26 -2.50 5.44 -3.74
CA LEU A 26 -2.35 5.06 -5.15
C LEU A 26 -3.45 5.64 -6.05
N SER A 27 -4.62 5.95 -5.48
CA SER A 27 -5.75 6.54 -6.22
C SER A 27 -5.62 8.04 -6.48
N ILE A 28 -4.68 8.72 -5.84
CA ILE A 28 -4.41 10.15 -6.02
C ILE A 28 -3.04 10.33 -6.67
N GLU A 29 -2.77 11.51 -7.22
CA GLU A 29 -1.45 11.90 -7.73
C GLU A 29 -0.46 12.14 -6.58
N SER A 30 -0.12 11.09 -5.83
CA SER A 30 0.83 11.14 -4.71
C SER A 30 2.28 11.00 -5.14
N GLY A 31 2.52 10.60 -6.40
CA GLY A 31 3.85 10.19 -6.90
C GLY A 31 4.31 8.83 -6.36
N LEU A 32 3.47 8.11 -5.60
CA LEU A 32 3.74 6.75 -5.14
C LEU A 32 3.20 5.74 -6.13
N THR A 33 3.93 4.65 -6.28
CA THR A 33 3.60 3.53 -7.15
C THR A 33 3.43 2.26 -6.35
N THR A 34 2.81 1.25 -6.97
CA THR A 34 2.74 -0.09 -6.36
C THR A 34 4.12 -0.70 -6.11
N ASN A 35 5.17 -0.29 -6.84
CA ASN A 35 6.53 -0.77 -6.62
C ASN A 35 7.15 -0.20 -5.33
N ASP A 36 6.84 1.05 -4.97
CA ASP A 36 7.32 1.64 -3.72
C ASP A 36 6.86 0.82 -2.50
N PHE A 37 5.65 0.25 -2.56
CA PHE A 37 5.11 -0.56 -1.47
C PHE A 37 5.60 -2.01 -1.50
N LYS A 38 5.87 -2.57 -2.68
CA LYS A 38 6.48 -3.91 -2.82
C LYS A 38 7.93 -3.96 -2.34
N LEU A 39 8.65 -2.85 -2.44
CA LEU A 39 10.06 -2.76 -2.04
C LEU A 39 10.23 -2.31 -0.59
N ASN A 40 9.20 -1.72 0.02
CA ASN A 40 9.26 -1.29 1.42
C ASN A 40 8.99 -2.49 2.37
N GLU A 41 10.02 -2.87 3.13
CA GLU A 41 9.97 -3.97 4.10
C GLU A 41 8.98 -3.73 5.24
N GLU A 42 8.62 -2.48 5.53
CA GLU A 42 7.62 -2.14 6.54
C GLU A 42 6.24 -2.71 6.19
N PHE A 43 5.95 -2.92 4.91
CA PHE A 43 4.69 -3.49 4.43
C PHE A 43 4.79 -5.00 4.19
N LYS A 44 5.91 -5.63 4.50
CA LYS A 44 6.11 -7.08 4.35
C LYS A 44 5.03 -7.93 5.02
N PRO A 45 4.49 -7.59 6.21
CA PRO A 45 3.37 -8.33 6.80
C PRO A 45 2.09 -8.33 5.93
N LEU A 46 1.95 -7.39 5.01
CA LEU A 46 0.79 -7.29 4.12
C LEU A 46 0.94 -8.11 2.84
N TRP A 47 2.15 -8.49 2.43
CA TRP A 47 2.42 -9.02 1.08
C TRP A 47 1.65 -10.29 0.74
N ASP A 48 1.45 -11.16 1.73
CA ASP A 48 0.73 -12.43 1.56
C ASP A 48 -0.79 -12.27 1.72
N LEU A 49 -1.28 -11.07 2.07
CA LEU A 49 -2.71 -10.84 2.25
C LEU A 49 -3.41 -10.71 0.89
N PRO A 50 -4.52 -11.44 0.66
CA PRO A 50 -5.27 -11.36 -0.60
C PRO A 50 -5.70 -9.94 -0.97
N ALA A 51 -6.13 -9.16 0.03
CA ALA A 51 -6.56 -7.77 -0.16
C ALA A 51 -5.41 -6.86 -0.63
N TYR A 52 -4.20 -7.06 -0.09
CA TYR A 52 -3.03 -6.30 -0.53
C TYR A 52 -2.65 -6.66 -1.97
N GLN A 53 -2.65 -7.94 -2.31
CA GLN A 53 -2.36 -8.38 -3.68
C GLN A 53 -3.38 -7.82 -4.68
N GLU A 54 -4.66 -7.75 -4.30
CA GLU A 54 -5.69 -7.16 -5.15
C GLU A 54 -5.49 -5.65 -5.35
N MET A 55 -5.20 -4.91 -4.28
CA MET A 55 -4.84 -3.48 -4.37
C MET A 55 -3.65 -3.28 -5.33
N ILE A 56 -2.61 -4.11 -5.21
CA ILE A 56 -1.46 -4.04 -6.11
C ILE A 56 -1.86 -4.30 -7.56
N ARG A 57 -2.71 -5.30 -7.85
CA ARG A 57 -3.18 -5.59 -9.21
C ARG A 57 -4.00 -4.43 -9.78
N LYS A 58 -4.93 -3.90 -9.00
CA LYS A 58 -5.79 -2.76 -9.36
C LYS A 58 -4.98 -1.55 -9.84
N HIS A 59 -3.85 -1.27 -9.18
CA HIS A 59 -3.02 -0.09 -9.47
C HIS A 59 -1.75 -0.38 -10.28
N ALA A 60 -1.48 -1.63 -10.65
CA ALA A 60 -0.32 -2.01 -11.44
C ALA A 60 -0.38 -1.51 -12.90
N THR A 61 -1.59 -1.36 -13.45
CA THR A 61 -1.83 -0.89 -14.82
C THR A 61 -2.08 0.62 -14.90
N SER A 62 -2.48 1.25 -13.79
CA SER A 62 -2.83 2.68 -13.77
C SER A 62 -1.61 3.60 -13.61
N ASN A 63 -0.45 3.05 -13.26
CA ASN A 63 0.78 3.79 -13.02
C ASN A 63 1.83 3.44 -14.09
N LEU A 64 1.59 3.87 -15.34
CA LEU A 64 2.67 4.08 -16.30
C LEU A 64 3.25 5.49 -16.10
N PRO A 65 4.57 5.67 -16.17
CA PRO A 65 5.25 6.94 -15.96
C PRO A 65 4.81 8.04 -16.93
#